data_AF-A0A0P7ZRK8-F1
#
_entry.id   AF-A0A0P7ZRK8-F1
#
_cell.length_a   1.000
_cell.length_b   1.000
_cell.length_c   1.000
_cell.angle_alpha   90.00
_cell.angle_beta   90.00
_cell.angle_gamma   90.00
#
_symmetry.space_group_name_H-M   'P 1'
#
loop_
_entity.id
_entity.type
_entity.pdbx_description
1 polymer ?
#
loop_
_entity_poly.entity_id
_entity_poly.type
_entity_poly.pdbx_seq_one_letter_code
_entity_poly.pdbx_strand_id
1 'polypeptide(L)'
;MTFQPLIPTGGYPGWLFLQRTLDQQAQAHASAPAAQRDETYFRQTIGQIDSARDLVNDRRLLRVSLAAFGLVDDLPNRAFVERVLDSPTDQRGSFVNRLTDKRYLELAAAFGFADMTGPRHRDPAFADRILASFRERQFEAAVGQQDESMRLGLALERDLKRVAQGGQSEAAQWLRVIGTPSLRTVFETAYRLPSGFGALDIDRQIGILRDRTQRAFGDPGLEQFADPEKRDLLTRRFFVGEQIGQIQAISTQQTALTLLQSAQAGMARMRAG
;
A
#
# COMPACT_ATOMS: atom_id res chain seq x y z
N MET A 1 13.57 -12.82 19.32
CA MET A 1 12.17 -13.09 18.95
C MET A 1 11.73 -12.02 17.96
N THR A 2 11.03 -12.40 16.90
CA THR A 2 10.39 -11.47 15.97
C THR A 2 9.16 -10.88 16.65
N PHE A 3 8.93 -9.57 16.48
CA PHE A 3 7.69 -8.94 16.96
C PHE A 3 6.49 -9.55 16.24
N GLN A 4 5.40 -9.78 16.96
CA GLN A 4 4.13 -10.21 16.38
C GLN A 4 3.02 -9.24 16.84
N PRO A 5 2.32 -8.59 15.90
CA PRO A 5 1.18 -7.75 16.24
C PRO A 5 0.05 -8.57 16.87
N LEU A 6 -0.61 -8.00 17.87
CA LEU A 6 -1.80 -8.54 18.50
C LEU A 6 -3.05 -8.05 17.76
N ILE A 7 -3.73 -8.98 17.10
CA ILE A 7 -4.99 -8.75 16.40
C ILE A 7 -5.95 -9.89 16.82
N PRO A 8 -6.79 -9.68 17.86
CA PRO A 8 -7.53 -10.76 18.50
C PRO A 8 -8.65 -11.31 17.61
N THR A 9 -9.19 -10.48 16.72
CA THR A 9 -10.25 -10.83 15.78
C THR A 9 -10.01 -10.12 14.45
N GLY A 10 -10.53 -10.67 13.36
CA GLY A 10 -10.52 -10.01 12.05
C GLY A 10 -11.65 -9.00 11.88
N GLY A 11 -11.69 -8.35 10.72
CA GLY A 11 -12.76 -7.41 10.33
C GLY A 11 -12.77 -6.11 11.17
N TYR A 12 -13.88 -5.35 11.09
CA TYR A 12 -13.96 -4.04 11.73
C TYR A 12 -13.74 -4.03 13.28
N PRO A 13 -14.23 -5.02 14.06
CA PRO A 13 -13.91 -5.08 15.50
C PRO A 13 -12.41 -5.23 15.77
N GLY A 14 -11.71 -6.04 14.97
CA GLY A 14 -10.26 -6.17 15.01
C GLY A 14 -9.53 -4.88 14.68
N TRP A 15 -10.04 -4.15 13.69
CA TRP A 15 -9.52 -2.83 13.31
C TRP A 15 -9.61 -1.82 14.45
N LEU A 16 -10.75 -1.73 15.14
CA LEU A 16 -10.91 -0.85 16.29
C LEU A 16 -9.95 -1.22 17.44
N PHE A 17 -9.71 -2.52 17.67
CA PHE A 17 -8.71 -2.96 18.63
C PHE A 17 -7.29 -2.52 18.22
N LEU A 18 -6.94 -2.73 16.95
CA LEU A 18 -5.64 -2.33 16.41
C LEU A 18 -5.44 -0.81 16.53
N GLN A 19 -6.42 0.01 16.13
CA GLN A 19 -6.35 1.46 16.28
C GLN A 19 -6.11 1.89 17.72
N ARG A 20 -6.81 1.29 18.69
CA ARG A 20 -6.66 1.62 20.12
C ARG A 20 -5.33 1.21 20.72
N THR A 21 -4.64 0.25 20.11
CA THR A 21 -3.36 -0.29 20.59
C THR A 21 -2.19 0.07 19.69
N LEU A 22 -2.44 0.86 18.63
CA LEU A 22 -1.51 1.11 17.54
C LEU A 22 -0.17 1.64 18.04
N ASP A 23 -0.19 2.70 18.84
CA ASP A 23 1.02 3.37 19.32
C ASP A 23 1.88 2.43 20.16
N GLN A 24 1.26 1.66 21.06
CA GLN A 24 1.96 0.70 21.91
C GLN A 24 2.59 -0.42 21.08
N GLN A 25 1.84 -0.96 20.11
CA GLN A 25 2.32 -2.03 19.24
C GLN A 25 3.43 -1.54 18.30
N ALA A 26 3.30 -0.35 17.73
CA ALA A 26 4.30 0.26 16.87
C ALA A 26 5.60 0.56 17.65
N GLN A 27 5.50 1.06 18.88
CA GLN A 27 6.66 1.29 19.75
C GLN A 27 7.38 -0.01 20.11
N ALA A 28 6.63 -1.06 20.45
CA ALA A 28 7.20 -2.38 20.73
C ALA A 28 7.90 -2.96 19.50
N HIS A 29 7.32 -2.83 18.31
CA HIS A 29 7.93 -3.22 17.04
C HIS A 29 9.23 -2.46 16.76
N ALA A 30 9.20 -1.12 16.88
CA ALA A 30 10.38 -0.27 16.66
C ALA A 30 11.52 -0.55 17.66
N SER A 31 11.19 -1.05 18.86
CA SER A 31 12.18 -1.41 19.89
C SER A 31 12.80 -2.80 19.67
N ALA A 32 12.33 -3.57 18.68
CA ALA A 32 12.87 -4.89 18.39
C ALA A 32 14.33 -4.81 17.91
N PRO A 33 15.23 -5.71 18.36
CA PRO A 33 16.65 -5.67 17.99
C PRO A 33 16.92 -5.71 16.48
N ALA A 34 16.04 -6.35 15.70
CA ALA A 34 16.18 -6.39 14.24
C ALA A 34 15.95 -5.00 13.60
N ALA A 35 14.91 -4.28 14.01
CA ALA A 35 14.62 -2.93 13.54
C ALA A 35 15.77 -1.97 13.89
N GLN A 36 16.24 -2.02 15.15
CA GLN A 36 17.35 -1.17 15.62
C GLN A 36 18.66 -1.39 14.83
N ARG A 37 18.96 -2.63 14.44
CA ARG A 37 20.15 -2.93 13.64
C ARG A 37 20.09 -2.33 12.24
N ASP A 38 18.94 -2.46 11.57
CA ASP A 38 18.77 -1.91 10.22
C ASP A 38 18.79 -0.37 10.24
N GLU A 39 18.17 0.25 11.25
CA GLU A 39 18.21 1.70 11.45
C GLU A 39 19.62 2.23 11.71
N THR A 40 20.37 1.55 12.60
CA THR A 40 21.75 1.93 12.93
C THR A 40 22.63 1.84 11.69
N TYR A 41 22.53 0.74 10.94
CA TYR A 41 23.29 0.55 9.71
C TYR A 41 22.96 1.63 8.67
N PHE A 42 21.67 1.87 8.44
CA PHE A 42 21.23 2.89 7.48
C PHE A 42 21.79 4.27 7.84
N ARG A 43 21.66 4.70 9.11
CA ARG A 43 22.15 6.01 9.57
C ARG A 43 23.67 6.16 9.39
N GLN A 44 24.43 5.10 9.61
CA GLN A 44 25.90 5.14 9.50
C GLN A 44 26.40 5.15 8.06
N THR A 45 25.68 4.49 7.14
CA THR A 45 26.19 4.22 5.79
C THR A 45 25.53 5.07 4.70
N ILE A 46 24.29 5.53 4.88
CA ILE A 46 23.56 6.23 3.81
C ILE A 46 24.21 7.55 3.37
N GLY A 47 24.94 8.22 4.25
CA GLY A 47 25.68 9.45 3.91
C GLY A 47 26.94 9.21 3.06
N GLN A 48 27.36 7.96 2.89
CA GLN A 48 28.61 7.56 2.21
C GLN A 48 28.39 7.12 0.76
N ILE A 49 27.14 6.95 0.32
CA ILE A 49 26.83 6.53 -1.05
C ILE A 49 26.69 7.75 -1.96
N ASP A 50 27.20 7.71 -3.19
CA ASP A 50 27.20 8.89 -4.06
C ASP A 50 26.24 8.77 -5.26
N SER A 51 25.77 7.55 -5.52
CA SER A 51 24.98 7.24 -6.72
C SER A 51 23.86 6.24 -6.48
N ALA A 52 22.92 6.17 -7.44
CA ALA A 52 21.92 5.11 -7.47
C ALA A 52 22.56 3.72 -7.48
N ARG A 53 23.66 3.57 -8.23
CA ARG A 53 24.43 2.33 -8.32
C ARG A 53 24.96 1.87 -6.96
N ASP A 54 25.50 2.80 -6.17
CA ASP A 54 25.96 2.50 -4.81
C ASP A 54 24.80 2.03 -3.92
N LEU A 55 23.66 2.72 -3.99
CA LEU A 55 22.47 2.34 -3.23
C LEU A 55 21.98 0.94 -3.59
N VAL A 56 21.86 0.61 -4.89
CA VAL A 56 21.36 -0.70 -5.31
C VAL A 56 22.37 -1.83 -5.10
N ASN A 57 23.66 -1.51 -4.91
CA ASN A 57 24.70 -2.47 -4.57
C ASN A 57 24.70 -2.86 -3.09
N ASP A 58 24.26 -1.96 -2.22
CA ASP A 58 24.04 -2.28 -0.82
C ASP A 58 22.62 -2.82 -0.59
N ARG A 59 22.49 -4.14 -0.48
CA ARG A 59 21.19 -4.80 -0.28
C ARG A 59 20.46 -4.34 0.98
N ARG A 60 21.17 -3.92 2.03
CA ARG A 60 20.54 -3.48 3.29
C ARG A 60 20.01 -2.06 3.14
N LEU A 61 20.80 -1.15 2.57
CA LEU A 61 20.34 0.21 2.27
C LEU A 61 19.19 0.20 1.26
N LEU A 62 19.31 -0.60 0.20
CA LEU A 62 18.26 -0.76 -0.79
C LEU A 62 16.95 -1.26 -0.15
N ARG A 63 17.02 -2.27 0.72
CA ARG A 63 15.83 -2.80 1.41
C ARG A 63 15.16 -1.73 2.26
N VAL A 64 15.92 -1.00 3.09
CA VAL A 64 15.36 0.06 3.96
C VAL A 64 14.71 1.15 3.11
N SER A 65 15.41 1.59 2.06
CA SER A 65 14.93 2.61 1.13
C SER A 65 13.64 2.17 0.45
N LEU A 66 13.63 1.01 -0.21
CA LEU A 66 12.44 0.49 -0.89
C LEU A 66 11.27 0.28 0.08
N ALA A 67 11.54 -0.28 1.26
CA ALA A 67 10.51 -0.49 2.26
C ALA A 67 9.87 0.82 2.75
N ALA A 68 10.65 1.90 2.93
CA ALA A 68 10.13 3.22 3.30
C ALA A 68 9.10 3.76 2.29
N PHE A 69 9.25 3.45 0.99
CA PHE A 69 8.31 3.82 -0.07
C PHE A 69 7.29 2.71 -0.39
N GLY A 70 7.31 1.58 0.31
CA GLY A 70 6.40 0.45 0.07
C GLY A 70 6.71 -0.34 -1.22
N LEU A 71 7.96 -0.29 -1.69
CA LEU A 71 8.46 -0.91 -2.92
C LEU A 71 9.36 -2.13 -2.64
N VAL A 72 9.20 -2.76 -1.47
CA VAL A 72 10.11 -3.82 -1.01
C VAL A 72 10.10 -5.07 -1.91
N ASP A 73 8.99 -5.32 -2.60
CA ASP A 73 8.83 -6.44 -3.53
C ASP A 73 9.75 -6.32 -4.74
N ASP A 74 10.23 -5.11 -5.05
CA ASP A 74 11.17 -4.82 -6.13
C ASP A 74 12.64 -4.91 -5.70
N LEU A 75 12.91 -5.37 -4.46
CA LEU A 75 14.28 -5.63 -3.99
C LEU A 75 15.09 -6.58 -4.92
N PRO A 76 14.49 -7.59 -5.59
CA PRO A 76 15.19 -8.39 -6.60
C PRO A 76 15.46 -7.63 -7.92
N ASN A 77 14.68 -6.59 -8.24
CA ASN A 77 14.65 -5.89 -9.52
C ASN A 77 15.69 -4.75 -9.59
N ARG A 78 16.93 -5.01 -9.18
CA ARG A 78 17.98 -3.99 -8.96
C ARG A 78 18.22 -3.06 -10.16
N ALA A 79 18.30 -3.60 -11.38
CA ALA A 79 18.54 -2.80 -12.57
C ALA A 79 17.38 -1.84 -12.89
N PHE A 80 16.13 -2.26 -12.61
CA PHE A 80 14.97 -1.39 -12.76
C PHE A 80 14.98 -0.28 -11.71
N VAL A 81 15.26 -0.61 -10.45
CA VAL A 81 15.34 0.37 -9.36
C VAL A 81 16.49 1.36 -9.59
N GLU A 82 17.65 0.91 -10.06
CA GLU A 82 18.78 1.77 -10.45
C GLU A 82 18.34 2.76 -11.52
N ARG A 83 17.68 2.28 -12.60
CA ARG A 83 17.14 3.14 -13.65
C ARG A 83 16.12 4.16 -13.13
N VAL A 84 15.28 3.78 -12.17
CA VAL A 84 14.33 4.70 -11.51
C VAL A 84 15.08 5.82 -10.78
N LEU A 85 16.07 5.45 -9.97
CA LEU A 85 16.86 6.39 -9.17
C LEU A 85 17.76 7.30 -10.02
N ASP A 86 18.23 6.81 -11.16
CA ASP A 86 19.02 7.56 -12.16
C ASP A 86 18.15 8.36 -13.15
N SER A 87 16.83 8.42 -12.93
CA SER A 87 15.93 9.21 -13.78
C SER A 87 15.73 10.61 -13.18
N PRO A 88 16.02 11.70 -13.93
CA PRO A 88 15.76 13.06 -13.46
C PRO A 88 14.27 13.28 -13.18
N THR A 89 13.91 13.78 -12.01
CA THR A 89 12.49 13.92 -11.63
C THR A 89 11.87 15.23 -12.11
N ASP A 90 12.70 16.24 -12.35
CA ASP A 90 12.35 17.57 -12.84
C ASP A 90 12.05 17.61 -14.35
N GLN A 91 12.44 16.58 -15.11
CA GLN A 91 12.23 16.50 -16.55
C GLN A 91 10.92 15.78 -16.90
N ARG A 92 9.95 16.49 -17.50
CA ARG A 92 8.63 15.91 -17.89
C ARG A 92 8.72 14.61 -18.70
N GLY A 93 9.73 14.49 -19.56
CA GLY A 93 9.94 13.33 -20.42
C GLY A 93 10.63 12.14 -19.76
N SER A 94 11.05 12.27 -18.50
CA SER A 94 11.85 11.27 -17.79
C SER A 94 11.11 9.94 -17.60
N PHE A 95 11.87 8.85 -17.56
CA PHE A 95 11.34 7.49 -17.42
C PHE A 95 10.47 7.35 -16.17
N VAL A 96 10.95 7.83 -15.02
CA VAL A 96 10.23 7.74 -13.75
C VAL A 96 8.90 8.49 -13.75
N ASN A 97 8.81 9.62 -14.49
CA ASN A 97 7.59 10.42 -14.60
C ASN A 97 6.47 9.69 -15.37
N ARG A 98 6.85 8.75 -16.25
CA ARG A 98 5.91 7.95 -17.05
C ARG A 98 5.40 6.71 -16.33
N LEU A 99 5.98 6.35 -15.18
CA LEU A 99 5.50 5.21 -14.40
C LEU A 99 4.12 5.49 -13.82
N THR A 100 3.25 4.47 -13.86
CA THR A 100 1.90 4.52 -13.28
C THR A 100 1.96 4.65 -11.77
N ASP A 101 2.83 3.85 -11.12
CA ASP A 101 3.04 3.91 -9.68
C ASP A 101 3.96 5.06 -9.32
N LYS A 102 3.39 6.10 -8.69
CA LYS A 102 4.12 7.32 -8.34
C LYS A 102 5.07 7.16 -7.16
N ARG A 103 5.04 6.03 -6.44
CA ARG A 103 5.99 5.76 -5.35
C ARG A 103 7.43 5.67 -5.87
N TYR A 104 7.63 5.28 -7.13
CA TYR A 104 8.94 5.31 -7.78
C TYR A 104 9.44 6.73 -8.01
N LEU A 105 8.56 7.65 -8.40
CA LEU A 105 8.90 9.07 -8.51
C LEU A 105 9.24 9.65 -7.16
N GLU A 106 8.51 9.28 -6.11
CA GLU A 106 8.80 9.72 -4.74
C GLU A 106 10.15 9.21 -4.24
N LEU A 107 10.47 7.94 -4.51
CA LEU A 107 11.77 7.37 -4.22
C LEU A 107 12.88 8.13 -4.94
N ALA A 108 12.76 8.30 -6.27
CA ALA A 108 13.76 9.02 -7.07
C ALA A 108 13.92 10.47 -6.58
N ALA A 109 12.83 11.19 -6.32
CA ALA A 109 12.85 12.58 -5.87
C ALA A 109 13.38 12.73 -4.44
N ALA A 110 13.15 11.74 -3.57
CA ALA A 110 13.69 11.77 -2.22
C ALA A 110 15.22 11.69 -2.24
N PHE A 111 15.79 10.82 -3.07
CA PHE A 111 17.24 10.66 -3.18
C PHE A 111 17.89 11.72 -4.07
N GLY A 112 17.25 12.09 -5.17
CA GLY A 112 17.69 13.15 -6.08
C GLY A 112 18.99 12.88 -6.83
N PHE A 113 19.39 11.62 -7.02
CA PHE A 113 20.69 11.29 -7.64
C PHE A 113 20.88 11.90 -9.04
N ALA A 114 19.80 11.93 -9.85
CA ALA A 114 19.81 12.46 -11.21
C ALA A 114 19.17 13.86 -11.36
N ASP A 115 18.75 14.47 -10.26
CA ASP A 115 18.16 15.82 -10.28
C ASP A 115 19.25 16.88 -10.40
N MET A 116 18.93 18.03 -11.00
CA MET A 116 19.89 19.15 -11.11
C MET A 116 20.36 19.67 -9.75
N THR A 117 19.56 19.51 -8.70
CA THR A 117 19.92 19.89 -7.32
C THR A 117 20.94 18.95 -6.68
N GLY A 118 21.20 17.80 -7.32
CA GLY A 118 22.07 16.75 -6.82
C GLY A 118 21.47 15.91 -5.68
N PRO A 119 22.25 14.93 -5.20
CA PRO A 119 21.79 13.96 -4.20
C PRO A 119 21.46 14.60 -2.84
N ARG A 120 20.32 14.21 -2.26
CA ARG A 120 19.77 14.77 -1.01
C ARG A 120 20.06 13.90 0.22
N HIS A 121 20.67 12.73 0.03
CA HIS A 121 20.92 11.75 1.09
C HIS A 121 21.87 12.26 2.20
N ARG A 122 22.61 13.35 1.95
CA ARG A 122 23.52 14.00 2.92
C ARG A 122 22.83 15.03 3.82
N ASP A 123 21.56 15.36 3.56
CA ASP A 123 20.79 16.19 4.50
C ASP A 123 20.75 15.48 5.87
N PRO A 124 21.14 16.14 6.97
CA PRO A 124 21.11 15.55 8.31
C PRO A 124 19.75 14.95 8.69
N ALA A 125 18.66 15.50 8.18
CA ALA A 125 17.30 15.00 8.43
C ALA A 125 16.87 13.91 7.45
N PHE A 126 17.63 13.62 6.38
CA PHE A 126 17.27 12.62 5.37
C PHE A 126 17.11 11.24 6.00
N ALA A 127 18.12 10.81 6.76
CA ALA A 127 18.11 9.50 7.38
C ALA A 127 16.89 9.31 8.29
N ASP A 128 16.59 10.30 9.12
CA ASP A 128 15.46 10.22 10.05
C ASP A 128 14.11 10.20 9.32
N ARG A 129 13.95 10.93 8.21
CA ARG A 129 12.72 10.88 7.38
C ARG A 129 12.50 9.51 6.74
N ILE A 130 13.55 8.91 6.17
CA ILE A 130 13.47 7.57 5.56
C ILE A 130 13.22 6.52 6.63
N LEU A 131 13.91 6.61 7.77
CA LEU A 131 13.75 5.66 8.87
C LEU A 131 12.37 5.75 9.53
N ALA A 132 11.77 6.94 9.66
CA ALA A 132 10.40 7.08 10.12
C ALA A 132 9.42 6.34 9.20
N SER A 133 9.53 6.56 7.89
CA SER A 133 8.69 5.87 6.89
C SER A 133 8.94 4.36 6.89
N PHE A 134 10.21 3.93 7.04
CA PHE A 134 10.59 2.53 7.16
C PHE A 134 9.93 1.85 8.38
N ARG A 135 9.97 2.47 9.56
CA ARG A 135 9.34 1.94 10.78
C ARG A 135 7.85 1.72 10.60
N GLU A 136 7.15 2.73 10.07
CA GLU A 136 5.71 2.64 9.78
C GLU A 136 5.42 1.48 8.82
N ARG A 137 6.17 1.38 7.73
CA ARG A 137 6.00 0.35 6.69
C ARG A 137 6.32 -1.05 7.19
N GLN A 138 7.34 -1.21 8.03
CA GLN A 138 7.68 -2.50 8.63
C GLN A 138 6.61 -2.94 9.64
N PHE A 139 6.07 -2.01 10.43
CA PHE A 139 4.95 -2.32 11.31
C PHE A 139 3.71 -2.74 10.52
N GLU A 140 3.35 -2.01 9.46
CA GLU A 140 2.27 -2.40 8.54
C GLU A 140 2.49 -3.77 7.90
N ALA A 141 3.73 -4.07 7.49
CA ALA A 141 4.07 -5.38 6.93
C ALA A 141 3.90 -6.50 7.97
N ALA A 142 4.33 -6.28 9.21
CA ALA A 142 4.10 -7.23 10.30
C ALA A 142 2.60 -7.43 10.58
N VAL A 143 1.81 -6.36 10.55
CA VAL A 143 0.34 -6.42 10.65
C VAL A 143 -0.26 -7.22 9.50
N GLY A 144 0.21 -7.03 8.27
CA GLY A 144 -0.29 -7.77 7.09
C GLY A 144 0.04 -9.26 7.09
N GLN A 145 1.15 -9.67 7.71
CA GLN A 145 1.45 -11.09 7.94
C GLN A 145 0.40 -11.76 8.83
N GLN A 146 -0.21 -10.99 9.74
CA GLN A 146 -1.27 -11.47 10.61
C GLN A 146 -2.66 -11.34 9.96
N ASP A 147 -2.94 -10.19 9.35
CA ASP A 147 -4.20 -9.90 8.66
C ASP A 147 -3.98 -8.83 7.58
N GLU A 148 -4.13 -9.22 6.32
CA GLU A 148 -3.92 -8.35 5.16
C GLU A 148 -4.91 -7.18 5.11
N SER A 149 -6.16 -7.38 5.56
CA SER A 149 -7.15 -6.29 5.59
C SER A 149 -6.74 -5.21 6.58
N MET A 150 -6.11 -5.60 7.70
CA MET A 150 -5.58 -4.64 8.66
C MET A 150 -4.43 -3.81 8.08
N ARG A 151 -3.52 -4.45 7.32
CA ARG A 151 -2.45 -3.73 6.59
C ARG A 151 -3.03 -2.72 5.61
N LEU A 152 -4.04 -3.12 4.84
CA LEU A 152 -4.72 -2.24 3.88
C LEU A 152 -5.41 -1.07 4.58
N GLY A 153 -6.03 -1.29 5.74
CA GLY A 153 -6.61 -0.22 6.57
C GLY A 153 -5.57 0.78 7.07
N LEU A 154 -4.41 0.31 7.56
CA LEU A 154 -3.31 1.19 7.97
C LEU A 154 -2.76 1.99 6.79
N ALA A 155 -2.56 1.33 5.65
CA ALA A 155 -2.08 1.97 4.43
C ALA A 155 -3.08 3.04 3.92
N LEU A 156 -4.39 2.76 4.01
CA LEU A 156 -5.44 3.73 3.71
C LEU A 156 -5.28 5.00 4.55
N GLU A 157 -5.25 4.87 5.89
CA GLU A 157 -5.15 6.03 6.79
C GLU A 157 -3.94 6.91 6.49
N ARG A 158 -2.79 6.28 6.25
CA ARG A 158 -1.55 6.99 5.95
C ARG A 158 -1.56 7.63 4.57
N ASP A 159 -1.84 6.84 3.53
CA ASP A 159 -1.66 7.27 2.15
C ASP A 159 -2.78 8.23 1.72
N LEU A 160 -4.02 8.01 2.17
CA LEU A 160 -5.15 8.89 1.85
C LEU A 160 -5.01 10.26 2.53
N LYS A 161 -4.51 10.32 3.77
CA LYS A 161 -4.19 11.59 4.44
C LYS A 161 -3.19 12.41 3.61
N ARG A 162 -2.13 11.78 3.10
CA ARG A 162 -1.13 12.46 2.24
C ARG A 162 -1.74 12.93 0.92
N VAL A 163 -2.58 12.11 0.29
CA VAL A 163 -3.26 12.48 -0.96
C VAL A 163 -4.17 13.69 -0.75
N ALA A 164 -4.98 13.67 0.32
CA ALA A 164 -5.89 14.75 0.67
C ALA A 164 -5.18 16.06 1.00
N GLN A 165 -3.99 16.00 1.60
CA GLN A 165 -3.20 17.17 2.02
C GLN A 165 -2.20 17.66 0.96
N GLY A 166 -2.03 16.93 -0.15
CA GLY A 166 -0.93 17.16 -1.11
C GLY A 166 -1.06 18.39 -2.01
N GLY A 167 -2.17 19.14 -1.94
CA GLY A 167 -2.39 20.38 -2.73
C GLY A 167 -2.39 20.19 -4.24
N GLN A 168 -2.49 18.94 -4.72
CA GLN A 168 -2.56 18.63 -6.14
C GLN A 168 -4.00 18.77 -6.66
N SER A 169 -4.16 18.86 -7.98
CA SER A 169 -5.50 18.84 -8.57
C SER A 169 -6.25 17.55 -8.23
N GLU A 170 -7.58 17.62 -8.15
CA GLU A 170 -8.43 16.47 -7.87
C GLU A 170 -8.14 15.29 -8.83
N ALA A 171 -7.92 15.58 -10.11
CA ALA A 171 -7.55 14.58 -11.10
C ALA A 171 -6.22 13.88 -10.78
N ALA A 172 -5.20 14.62 -10.33
CA ALA A 172 -3.92 14.04 -9.92
C ALA A 172 -4.06 13.19 -8.64
N GLN A 173 -4.90 13.60 -7.69
CA GLN A 173 -5.21 12.81 -6.50
C GLN A 173 -5.87 11.47 -6.86
N TRP A 174 -6.84 11.47 -7.79
CA TRP A 174 -7.49 10.25 -8.26
C TRP A 174 -6.54 9.33 -9.03
N LEU A 175 -5.71 9.89 -9.90
CA LEU A 175 -4.66 9.12 -10.58
C LEU A 175 -3.69 8.47 -9.58
N ARG A 176 -3.38 9.16 -8.48
CA ARG A 176 -2.56 8.62 -7.40
C ARG A 176 -3.25 7.48 -6.65
N VAL A 177 -4.54 7.59 -6.36
CA VAL A 177 -5.34 6.49 -5.76
C VAL A 177 -5.31 5.26 -6.66
N ILE A 178 -5.60 5.42 -7.95
CA ILE A 178 -5.57 4.32 -8.92
C ILE A 178 -4.14 3.80 -9.06
N GLY A 179 -3.12 4.65 -9.12
CA GLY A 179 -1.73 4.24 -9.28
C GLY A 179 -1.13 3.53 -8.06
N THR A 180 -1.74 3.65 -6.88
CA THR A 180 -1.25 3.06 -5.63
C THR A 180 -2.03 1.77 -5.34
N PRO A 181 -1.40 0.57 -5.39
CA PRO A 181 -2.11 -0.70 -5.26
C PRO A 181 -2.97 -0.83 -3.99
N SER A 182 -2.44 -0.44 -2.83
CA SER A 182 -3.18 -0.50 -1.56
C SER A 182 -4.44 0.37 -1.57
N LEU A 183 -4.33 1.62 -2.04
CA LEU A 183 -5.48 2.51 -2.15
C LEU A 183 -6.48 2.00 -3.19
N ARG A 184 -6.00 1.56 -4.36
CA ARG A 184 -6.87 0.99 -5.38
C ARG A 184 -7.70 -0.17 -4.82
N THR A 185 -7.05 -1.16 -4.21
CA THR A 185 -7.74 -2.31 -3.60
C THR A 185 -8.77 -1.87 -2.58
N VAL A 186 -8.42 -0.93 -1.69
CA VAL A 186 -9.34 -0.45 -0.65
C VAL A 186 -10.57 0.23 -1.26
N PHE A 187 -10.40 1.09 -2.26
CA PHE A 187 -11.52 1.77 -2.94
C PHE A 187 -12.40 0.79 -3.72
N GLU A 188 -11.80 -0.16 -4.43
CA GLU A 188 -12.51 -1.22 -5.15
C GLU A 188 -13.37 -2.06 -4.20
N THR A 189 -12.80 -2.52 -3.10
CA THR A 189 -13.51 -3.27 -2.06
C THR A 189 -14.59 -2.42 -1.40
N ALA A 190 -14.27 -1.20 -0.94
CA ALA A 190 -15.20 -0.34 -0.21
C ALA A 190 -16.43 0.04 -1.05
N TYR A 191 -16.26 0.17 -2.37
CA TYR A 191 -17.34 0.44 -3.31
C TYR A 191 -17.90 -0.80 -3.99
N ARG A 192 -17.40 -2.00 -3.64
CA ARG A 192 -17.82 -3.30 -4.18
C ARG A 192 -17.79 -3.31 -5.70
N LEU A 193 -16.68 -2.84 -6.26
CA LEU A 193 -16.47 -2.81 -7.69
C LEU A 193 -16.19 -4.23 -8.20
N PRO A 194 -16.67 -4.59 -9.40
CA PRO A 194 -16.44 -5.91 -9.97
C PRO A 194 -14.98 -6.06 -10.41
N SER A 195 -14.48 -7.29 -10.50
CA SER A 195 -13.10 -7.61 -10.91
C SER A 195 -12.69 -7.05 -12.29
N GLY A 196 -13.66 -6.84 -13.19
CA GLY A 196 -13.43 -6.22 -14.51
C GLY A 196 -13.22 -4.71 -14.47
N PHE A 197 -13.36 -4.05 -13.31
CA PHE A 197 -13.20 -2.61 -13.17
C PHE A 197 -11.83 -2.11 -13.64
N GLY A 198 -10.75 -2.80 -13.25
CA GLY A 198 -9.39 -2.41 -13.61
C GLY A 198 -9.06 -2.48 -15.10
N ALA A 199 -9.91 -3.12 -15.91
CA ALA A 199 -9.75 -3.21 -17.37
C ALA A 199 -10.35 -2.01 -18.13
N LEU A 200 -11.10 -1.13 -17.44
CA LEU A 200 -11.67 0.06 -18.05
C LEU A 200 -10.59 1.11 -18.32
N ASP A 201 -10.86 2.03 -19.25
CA ASP A 201 -10.02 3.22 -19.43
C ASP A 201 -9.92 4.03 -18.13
N ILE A 202 -8.74 4.63 -17.89
CA ILE A 202 -8.45 5.35 -16.64
C ILE A 202 -9.47 6.44 -16.34
N ASP A 203 -9.88 7.21 -17.36
CA ASP A 203 -10.88 8.27 -17.19
C ASP A 203 -12.23 7.72 -16.71
N ARG A 204 -12.61 6.52 -17.20
CA ARG A 204 -13.83 5.84 -16.78
C ARG A 204 -13.69 5.27 -15.37
N GLN A 205 -12.52 4.73 -15.02
CA GLN A 205 -12.24 4.29 -13.65
C GLN A 205 -12.38 5.47 -12.66
N ILE A 206 -11.78 6.61 -12.98
CA ILE A 206 -11.86 7.84 -12.18
C ILE A 206 -13.31 8.30 -12.05
N GLY A 207 -14.07 8.38 -13.17
CA GLY A 207 -15.47 8.79 -13.15
C GLY A 207 -16.33 7.92 -12.23
N ILE A 208 -16.16 6.60 -12.29
CA ILE A 208 -16.88 5.66 -11.41
C ILE A 208 -16.50 5.88 -9.94
N LEU A 209 -15.21 6.03 -9.64
CA LEU A 209 -14.76 6.25 -8.25
C LEU A 209 -15.33 7.56 -7.71
N ARG A 210 -15.25 8.65 -8.47
CA ARG A 210 -15.82 9.96 -8.12
C ARG A 210 -17.32 9.87 -7.83
N ASP A 211 -18.07 9.20 -8.70
CA ASP A 211 -19.52 9.01 -8.50
C ASP A 211 -19.83 8.22 -7.23
N ARG A 212 -19.06 7.17 -6.95
CA ARG A 212 -19.23 6.36 -5.74
C ARG A 212 -18.87 7.15 -4.48
N THR A 213 -17.81 7.94 -4.52
CA THR A 213 -17.39 8.83 -3.43
C THR A 213 -18.43 9.91 -3.18
N GLN A 214 -18.93 10.57 -4.22
CA GLN A 214 -20.02 11.55 -4.13
C GLN A 214 -21.24 10.97 -3.44
N ARG A 215 -21.70 9.78 -3.85
CA ARG A 215 -22.88 9.14 -3.24
C ARG A 215 -22.65 8.71 -1.79
N ALA A 216 -21.42 8.35 -1.44
CA ALA A 216 -21.08 7.85 -0.11
C ALA A 216 -20.77 8.95 0.91
N PHE A 217 -20.22 10.09 0.45
CA PHE A 217 -19.67 11.13 1.31
C PHE A 217 -20.16 12.56 0.99
N GLY A 218 -20.91 12.75 -0.09
CA GLY A 218 -21.51 14.03 -0.48
C GLY A 218 -20.60 14.95 -1.31
N ASP A 219 -19.36 14.55 -1.56
CA ASP A 219 -18.32 15.30 -2.29
C ASP A 219 -17.48 14.29 -3.10
N PRO A 220 -17.10 14.53 -4.38
CA PRO A 220 -16.27 13.59 -5.13
C PRO A 220 -14.77 13.81 -4.91
N GLY A 221 -14.38 14.91 -4.26
CA GLY A 221 -12.99 15.30 -4.00
C GLY A 221 -12.37 14.48 -2.88
N LEU A 222 -11.05 14.25 -2.96
CA LEU A 222 -10.32 13.50 -1.95
C LEU A 222 -9.85 14.37 -0.77
N GLU A 223 -9.88 15.70 -0.92
CA GLU A 223 -9.53 16.66 0.14
C GLU A 223 -10.40 16.49 1.39
N GLN A 224 -11.66 16.08 1.22
CA GLN A 224 -12.55 15.80 2.33
C GLN A 224 -11.98 14.75 3.30
N PHE A 225 -11.14 13.83 2.82
CA PHE A 225 -10.49 12.82 3.64
C PHE A 225 -9.31 13.37 4.43
N ALA A 226 -9.06 14.68 4.44
CA ALA A 226 -8.28 15.33 5.49
C ALA A 226 -8.99 15.19 6.85
N ASP A 227 -10.32 15.11 6.85
CA ASP A 227 -11.15 14.82 8.02
C ASP A 227 -10.96 13.35 8.47
N PRO A 228 -10.48 13.09 9.71
CA PRO A 228 -10.34 11.74 10.24
C PRO A 228 -11.66 10.96 10.31
N GLU A 229 -12.81 11.61 10.52
CA GLU A 229 -14.09 10.91 10.60
C GLU A 229 -14.51 10.35 9.23
N LYS A 230 -14.23 11.11 8.15
CA LYS A 230 -14.49 10.64 6.79
C LYS A 230 -13.57 9.48 6.40
N ARG A 231 -12.31 9.49 6.85
CA ARG A 231 -11.40 8.35 6.65
C ARG A 231 -11.88 7.12 7.41
N ASP A 232 -12.26 7.26 8.68
CA ASP A 232 -12.79 6.15 9.47
C ASP A 232 -14.05 5.53 8.82
N LEU A 233 -14.95 6.38 8.31
CA LEU A 233 -16.13 5.91 7.57
C LEU A 233 -15.77 5.13 6.30
N LEU A 234 -14.75 5.55 5.55
CA LEU A 234 -14.24 4.81 4.39
C LEU A 234 -13.60 3.50 4.81
N THR A 235 -12.80 3.50 5.87
CA THR A 235 -12.17 2.30 6.44
C THR A 235 -13.23 1.29 6.89
N ARG A 236 -14.29 1.76 7.56
CA ARG A 236 -15.44 0.92 7.92
C ARG A 236 -16.12 0.31 6.69
N ARG A 237 -16.36 1.11 5.64
CA ARG A 237 -16.93 0.62 4.37
C ARG A 237 -16.04 -0.45 3.73
N PHE A 238 -14.73 -0.28 3.77
CA PHE A 238 -13.76 -1.28 3.32
C PHE A 238 -13.93 -2.61 4.06
N PHE A 239 -13.90 -2.60 5.40
CA PHE A 239 -14.06 -3.85 6.18
C PHE A 239 -15.44 -4.50 5.99
N VAL A 240 -16.50 -3.71 5.81
CA VAL A 240 -17.82 -4.26 5.45
C VAL A 240 -17.79 -4.88 4.05
N GLY A 241 -17.11 -4.24 3.09
CA GLY A 241 -16.91 -4.77 1.75
C GLY A 241 -16.18 -6.12 1.77
N GLU A 242 -15.09 -6.23 2.53
CA GLU A 242 -14.36 -7.49 2.73
C GLU A 242 -15.25 -8.60 3.30
N GLN A 243 -16.01 -8.30 4.35
CA GLN A 243 -16.91 -9.28 4.97
C GLN A 243 -17.98 -9.78 4.00
N ILE A 244 -18.57 -8.88 3.19
CA ILE A 244 -19.54 -9.27 2.16
C ILE A 244 -18.87 -10.16 1.10
N GLY A 245 -17.67 -9.80 0.65
CA GLY A 245 -16.92 -10.59 -0.33
C GLY A 245 -16.61 -12.00 0.18
N GLN A 246 -16.20 -12.13 1.45
CA GLN A 246 -15.95 -13.43 2.09
C GLN A 246 -17.21 -14.29 2.20
N ILE A 247 -18.35 -13.71 2.60
CA ILE A 247 -19.63 -14.44 2.68
C ILE A 247 -20.05 -14.96 1.29
N GLN A 248 -19.91 -14.13 0.26
CA GLN A 248 -20.22 -14.52 -1.11
C GLN A 248 -19.32 -15.67 -1.58
N ALA A 249 -18.01 -15.59 -1.33
CA ALA A 249 -17.07 -16.66 -1.65
C ALA A 249 -17.45 -18.00 -1.01
N ILE A 250 -17.76 -18.01 0.29
CA ILE A 250 -18.20 -19.23 1.01
C ILE A 250 -19.46 -19.82 0.38
N SER A 251 -20.46 -18.99 0.09
CA SER A 251 -21.74 -19.45 -0.50
C SER A 251 -21.55 -20.07 -1.89
N THR A 252 -20.66 -19.52 -2.71
CA THR A 252 -20.36 -20.07 -4.06
C THR A 252 -19.65 -21.41 -3.97
N GLN A 253 -18.72 -21.59 -3.02
CA GLN A 253 -18.02 -22.86 -2.80
C GLN A 253 -18.98 -23.95 -2.32
N GLN A 254 -19.89 -23.63 -1.41
CA GLN A 254 -20.94 -24.55 -0.97
C GLN A 254 -21.85 -24.96 -2.13
N THR A 255 -22.24 -24.01 -2.98
CA THR A 255 -23.06 -24.29 -4.18
C THR A 255 -22.31 -25.16 -5.20
N ALA A 256 -21.02 -24.91 -5.42
CA ALA A 256 -20.20 -25.75 -6.30
C ALA A 256 -20.06 -27.18 -5.76
N LEU A 257 -19.87 -27.35 -4.44
CA LEU A 257 -19.79 -28.66 -3.80
C LEU A 257 -21.11 -29.44 -3.91
N THR A 258 -22.27 -28.80 -3.72
CA THR A 258 -23.57 -29.48 -3.88
C THR A 258 -23.83 -29.89 -5.33
N LEU A 259 -23.44 -29.07 -6.30
CA LEU A 259 -23.51 -29.41 -7.72
C LEU A 259 -22.56 -30.57 -8.10
N LEU A 260 -21.34 -30.59 -7.57
CA LEU A 260 -20.38 -31.68 -7.80
C LEU A 260 -20.86 -33.00 -7.18
N GLN A 261 -21.38 -32.97 -5.95
CA GLN A 261 -21.90 -34.15 -5.26
C GLN A 261 -23.14 -34.72 -5.98
N SER A 262 -24.04 -33.86 -6.44
CA SER A 262 -25.21 -34.29 -7.21
C SER A 262 -24.83 -34.84 -8.60
N ALA A 263 -23.84 -34.25 -9.27
CA ALA A 263 -23.31 -34.79 -10.52
C ALA A 263 -22.61 -36.15 -10.35
N GLN A 264 -21.83 -36.34 -9.27
CA GLN A 264 -21.23 -37.63 -8.92
C GLN A 264 -22.29 -38.70 -8.62
N ALA A 265 -23.35 -38.34 -7.88
CA ALA A 265 -24.46 -39.25 -7.60
C ALA A 265 -25.24 -39.63 -8.88
N GLY A 266 -25.42 -38.70 -9.82
CA GLY A 266 -26.01 -38.95 -11.13
C GLY A 266 -25.17 -39.90 -12.00
N MET A 267 -23.84 -39.67 -12.05
CA MET A 267 -22.93 -40.55 -12.79
C MET A 267 -22.83 -41.96 -12.19
N ALA A 268 -22.88 -42.11 -10.87
CA ALA A 268 -22.89 -43.42 -10.22
C ALA A 268 -24.15 -44.22 -10.59
N ARG A 269 -25.32 -43.58 -10.69
CA ARG A 269 -26.56 -44.23 -11.13
C ARG A 269 -26.53 -44.65 -12.59
N MET A 270 -25.92 -43.86 -13.48
CA MET A 270 -25.78 -44.22 -14.89
C MET A 270 -24.80 -45.37 -15.18
N ARG A 271 -23.86 -45.67 -14.25
CA ARG A 271 -22.96 -46.82 -14.38
C ARG A 271 -23.55 -48.12 -13.81
N ALA A 272 -24.65 -48.03 -13.07
CA ALA A 272 -25.26 -49.16 -12.36
C ALA A 272 -26.55 -49.69 -13.03
N GLY A 273 -26.99 -49.08 -14.14
CA GLY A 273 -28.09 -49.55 -14.98
C GLY A 273 -27.59 -49.87 -16.38
#